data_AF-A0A2D6WJD4-F1
#
_entry.id   AF-A0A2D6WJD4-F1
#
_cell.length_a   1.000
_cell.length_b   1.000
_cell.length_c   1.000
_cell.angle_alpha   90.00
_cell.angle_beta   90.00
_cell.angle_gamma   90.00
#
_symmetry.space_group_name_H-M   'P 1'
#
loop_
_entity.id
_entity.type
_entity.pdbx_description
1 polymer ?
#
loop_
_entity_poly.entity_id
_entity_poly.type
_entity_poly.pdbx_seq_one_letter_code
_entity_poly.pdbx_strand_id
1 'polypeptide(L)'
;MIKIPRKKVNIECTGPVAVAMALSELGVEYIEEWTDHDCIDIGKLRFDFYLPKYFTAIEYDGHQQLKLSQWSQYEAKNKHKLVIAKRRHAIKSLWCKKNNISLLRITSEVAAEDMVDHIDYWLEVYTDRLKVDVKYASEDEDYIKQVGVDQYLEELKQGISN
;
A
#
# COMPACT_ATOMS: atom_id res chain seq x y z
N MET A 1 4.05 4.07 -26.65
CA MET A 1 5.30 3.30 -26.88
C MET A 1 4.92 1.87 -27.23
N ILE A 2 5.61 1.24 -28.19
CA ILE A 2 5.43 -0.19 -28.47
C ILE A 2 6.18 -0.93 -27.36
N LYS A 3 5.47 -1.61 -26.45
CA LYS A 3 6.11 -2.47 -25.44
C LYS A 3 6.72 -3.67 -26.17
N ILE A 4 8.03 -3.81 -26.07
CA ILE A 4 8.72 -5.01 -26.55
C ILE A 4 8.30 -6.15 -25.61
N PRO A 5 7.78 -7.28 -26.14
CA PRO A 5 7.40 -8.41 -25.29
C PRO A 5 8.61 -8.87 -24.48
N ARG A 6 8.50 -8.80 -23.15
CA ARG A 6 9.54 -9.30 -22.24
C ARG A 6 9.52 -10.83 -22.25
N LYS A 7 10.69 -11.44 -22.09
CA LYS A 7 10.79 -12.87 -21.81
C LYS A 7 10.10 -13.12 -20.47
N LYS A 8 9.18 -14.09 -20.39
CA LYS A 8 8.56 -14.46 -19.12
C LYS A 8 9.65 -14.81 -18.10
N VAL A 9 9.67 -14.09 -16.98
CA VAL A 9 10.55 -14.38 -15.85
C VAL A 9 9.85 -15.40 -14.96
N ASN A 10 10.57 -16.45 -14.59
CA ASN A 10 10.05 -17.45 -13.66
C ASN A 10 10.26 -16.95 -12.21
N ILE A 11 9.27 -16.25 -11.66
CA ILE A 11 9.27 -15.86 -10.25
C ILE A 11 8.57 -16.97 -9.46
N GLU A 12 9.35 -17.77 -8.75
CA GLU A 12 8.84 -18.92 -7.96
C GLU A 12 8.45 -18.53 -6.52
N CYS A 13 8.81 -17.32 -6.09
CA CYS A 13 8.53 -16.80 -4.75
C CYS A 13 7.22 -15.99 -4.73
N THR A 14 6.58 -15.89 -3.55
CA THR A 14 5.40 -15.04 -3.32
C THR A 14 5.74 -13.90 -2.36
N GLY A 15 4.79 -13.01 -2.09
CA GLY A 15 4.99 -11.98 -1.08
C GLY A 15 5.87 -10.82 -1.53
N PRO A 16 6.47 -10.11 -0.57
CA PRO A 16 7.45 -9.06 -0.83
C PRO A 16 8.64 -9.53 -1.68
N VAL A 17 9.06 -10.80 -1.57
CA VAL A 17 10.18 -11.35 -2.37
C VAL A 17 9.86 -11.33 -3.86
N ALA A 18 8.62 -11.65 -4.25
CA ALA A 18 8.18 -11.56 -5.64
C ALA A 18 8.26 -10.13 -6.17
N VAL A 19 7.88 -9.16 -5.33
CA VAL A 19 7.96 -7.72 -5.66
C VAL A 19 9.42 -7.29 -5.85
N ALA A 20 10.32 -7.68 -4.94
CA ALA A 20 11.76 -7.37 -5.03
C ALA A 20 12.41 -7.96 -6.29
N MET A 21 12.06 -9.21 -6.65
CA MET A 21 12.52 -9.84 -7.89
C MET A 21 12.02 -9.09 -9.13
N ALA A 22 10.73 -8.71 -9.14
CA ALA A 22 10.15 -7.96 -10.25
C ALA A 22 10.77 -6.56 -10.40
N LEU A 23 11.03 -5.85 -9.30
CA LEU A 23 11.73 -4.56 -9.32
C LEU A 23 13.16 -4.70 -9.85
N SER A 24 13.87 -5.74 -9.43
CA SER A 24 15.23 -6.05 -9.91
C SER A 24 15.25 -6.33 -11.42
N GLU A 25 14.29 -7.11 -11.92
CA GLU A 25 14.15 -7.39 -13.36
C GLU A 25 13.88 -6.11 -14.16
N LEU A 26 13.07 -5.20 -13.62
CA LEU A 26 12.80 -3.91 -14.24
C LEU A 26 13.99 -2.92 -14.15
N GLY A 27 15.06 -3.28 -13.43
CA GLY A 27 16.19 -2.39 -13.17
C GLY A 27 15.78 -1.15 -12.35
N VAL A 28 14.78 -1.28 -11.50
CA VAL A 28 14.27 -0.20 -10.66
C VAL A 28 15.00 -0.21 -9.32
N GLU A 29 15.56 0.93 -8.92
CA GLU A 29 16.15 1.12 -7.59
C GLU A 29 15.07 1.25 -6.52
N TYR A 30 15.29 0.57 -5.39
CA TYR A 30 14.36 0.57 -4.26
C TYR A 30 15.07 0.52 -2.91
N ILE A 31 14.36 0.95 -1.87
CA ILE A 31 14.71 0.78 -0.46
C ILE A 31 13.71 -0.20 0.14
N GLU A 32 14.18 -1.33 0.66
CA GLU A 32 13.35 -2.28 1.40
C GLU A 32 13.05 -1.77 2.81
N GLU A 33 11.92 -2.20 3.37
CA GLU A 33 11.56 -1.90 4.75
C GLU A 33 11.67 -0.40 5.09
N TRP A 34 11.28 0.44 4.14
CA TRP A 34 11.51 1.88 4.21
C TRP A 34 10.83 2.50 5.42
N THR A 35 11.64 3.14 6.26
CA THR A 35 11.22 3.83 7.48
C THR A 35 11.79 5.23 7.57
N ASP A 36 12.52 5.75 6.57
CA ASP A 36 13.09 7.10 6.63
C ASP A 36 12.08 8.17 6.19
N HIS A 37 11.04 8.35 7.00
CA HIS A 37 9.93 9.29 6.80
C HIS A 37 9.26 9.66 8.14
N ASP A 38 8.18 10.43 8.17
CA ASP A 38 7.46 10.80 9.39
C ASP A 38 6.03 10.22 9.49
N CYS A 39 5.68 9.24 8.64
CA CYS A 39 4.44 8.46 8.76
C CYS A 39 4.39 7.68 10.09
N ILE A 40 3.55 8.13 11.02
CA ILE A 40 3.50 7.64 12.41
C ILE A 40 2.06 7.27 12.79
N ASP A 41 1.93 6.11 13.45
CA ASP A 41 0.74 5.66 14.18
C ASP A 41 1.04 5.71 15.70
N ILE A 42 0.95 4.60 16.44
CA ILE A 42 1.55 4.47 17.78
C ILE A 42 3.08 4.57 17.71
N GLY A 43 3.66 4.16 16.57
CA GLY A 43 5.07 4.31 16.26
C GLY A 43 5.27 4.49 14.75
N LYS A 44 6.54 4.65 14.34
CA LYS A 44 6.91 4.79 12.93
C LYS A 44 6.38 3.61 12.12
N LEU A 45 5.61 3.90 11.09
CA LEU A 45 5.16 2.86 10.16
C LEU A 45 6.31 2.51 9.21
N ARG A 46 6.27 1.31 8.66
CA ARG A 46 7.26 0.79 7.71
C ARG A 46 6.56 0.52 6.40
N PHE A 47 7.14 0.90 5.27
CA PHE A 47 6.71 0.45 3.94
C PHE A 47 7.54 -0.73 3.47
N ASP A 48 6.95 -1.67 2.73
CA ASP A 48 7.72 -2.82 2.25
C ASP A 48 8.80 -2.39 1.26
N PHE A 49 8.48 -1.45 0.36
CA PHE A 49 9.44 -0.84 -0.54
C PHE A 49 9.18 0.66 -0.72
N TYR A 50 10.23 1.41 -1.02
CA TYR A 50 10.15 2.78 -1.54
C TYR A 50 11.03 2.93 -2.78
N LEU A 51 10.50 3.57 -3.81
CA LEU A 51 11.13 3.79 -5.12
C LEU A 51 11.46 5.28 -5.26
N PRO A 52 12.69 5.73 -4.94
CA PRO A 52 13.01 7.16 -4.86
C PRO A 52 12.78 7.90 -6.17
N LYS A 53 13.17 7.30 -7.30
CA LYS A 53 13.00 7.88 -8.64
C LYS A 53 11.53 8.16 -8.99
N TYR A 54 10.61 7.36 -8.47
CA TYR A 54 9.18 7.42 -8.81
C TYR A 54 8.35 8.10 -7.73
N PHE A 55 8.95 8.46 -6.59
CA PHE A 55 8.24 8.92 -5.39
C PHE A 55 7.08 7.98 -5.03
N THR A 56 7.33 6.66 -5.07
CA THR A 56 6.30 5.63 -4.87
C THR A 56 6.69 4.70 -3.74
N ALA A 57 5.81 4.53 -2.75
CA ALA A 57 5.87 3.45 -1.78
C ALA A 57 5.06 2.24 -2.28
N ILE A 58 5.52 1.02 -1.95
CA ILE A 58 4.83 -0.23 -2.26
C ILE A 58 4.55 -1.00 -0.96
N GLU A 59 3.34 -1.54 -0.87
CA GLU A 59 2.94 -2.52 0.16
C GLU A 59 2.51 -3.82 -0.52
N TYR A 60 3.04 -4.95 -0.07
CA TYR A 60 2.47 -6.24 -0.40
C TYR A 60 1.47 -6.66 0.68
N ASP A 61 0.18 -6.58 0.36
CA ASP A 61 -0.89 -6.97 1.26
C ASP A 61 -1.29 -8.43 1.02
N GLY A 62 -0.71 -9.34 1.82
CA GLY A 62 -1.12 -10.75 1.87
C GLY A 62 -2.42 -11.00 2.63
N HIS A 63 -3.08 -9.96 3.18
CA HIS A 63 -4.15 -10.09 4.17
C HIS A 63 -5.55 -9.68 3.66
N GLN A 64 -5.80 -9.76 2.36
CA GLN A 64 -7.18 -9.64 1.83
C GLN A 64 -8.16 -10.70 2.40
N GLN A 65 -7.66 -11.77 3.05
CA GLN A 65 -8.51 -12.83 3.63
C GLN A 65 -8.79 -12.72 5.13
N LEU A 66 -8.71 -11.54 5.76
CA LEU A 66 -9.41 -11.36 7.05
C LEU A 66 -10.93 -11.17 6.82
N LYS A 67 -11.56 -12.10 6.08
CA LYS A 67 -13.01 -12.31 6.15
C LYS A 67 -13.27 -12.92 7.52
N LEU A 68 -14.10 -12.25 8.31
CA LEU A 68 -14.57 -12.73 9.61
C LEU A 68 -15.32 -14.06 9.41
N SER A 69 -14.63 -15.19 9.49
CA SER A 69 -15.29 -16.49 9.59
C SER A 69 -15.92 -16.58 10.97
N GLN A 70 -17.25 -16.59 10.99
CA GLN A 70 -18.04 -16.65 12.22
C GLN A 70 -17.64 -17.89 13.05
N TRP A 71 -17.37 -17.67 14.34
CA TRP A 71 -17.25 -18.62 15.46
C TRP A 71 -15.82 -18.91 15.96
N SER A 72 -15.34 -18.11 16.92
CA SER A 72 -14.59 -18.57 18.12
C SER A 72 -13.96 -17.38 18.88
N GLN A 73 -13.48 -17.59 20.12
CA GLN A 73 -12.72 -16.58 20.89
C GLN A 73 -11.45 -16.05 20.18
N TYR A 74 -10.99 -16.71 19.10
CA TYR A 74 -9.99 -16.19 18.16
C TYR A 74 -10.46 -14.92 17.41
N GLU A 75 -11.77 -14.70 17.28
CA GLU A 75 -12.40 -13.56 16.61
C GLU A 75 -12.07 -12.22 17.28
N ALA A 76 -11.98 -12.14 18.60
CA ALA A 76 -11.68 -10.86 19.26
C ALA A 76 -10.25 -10.37 18.94
N LYS A 77 -9.26 -11.27 19.01
CA LYS A 77 -7.87 -10.98 18.61
C LYS A 77 -7.77 -10.71 17.10
N ASN A 78 -8.49 -11.45 16.26
CA ASN A 78 -8.51 -11.24 14.82
C ASN A 78 -9.21 -9.92 14.43
N LYS A 79 -10.28 -9.55 15.12
CA LYS A 79 -10.99 -8.27 14.95
C LYS A 79 -10.11 -7.11 15.37
N HIS A 80 -9.39 -7.20 16.49
CA HIS A 80 -8.46 -6.17 16.91
C HIS A 80 -7.30 -6.00 15.92
N LYS A 81 -6.69 -7.10 15.45
CA LYS A 81 -5.67 -7.07 14.39
C LYS A 81 -6.19 -6.46 13.09
N LEU A 82 -7.42 -6.79 12.70
CA LEU A 82 -8.06 -6.22 11.51
C LEU A 82 -8.31 -4.71 11.66
N VAL A 83 -8.77 -4.25 12.82
CA VAL A 83 -8.96 -2.82 13.11
C VAL A 83 -7.62 -2.08 13.07
N ILE A 84 -6.57 -2.63 13.68
CA ILE A 84 -5.21 -2.05 13.61
C ILE A 84 -4.71 -2.00 12.17
N ALA A 85 -4.87 -3.08 11.39
CA ALA A 85 -4.44 -3.14 10.00
C ALA A 85 -5.17 -2.09 9.15
N LYS A 86 -6.50 -1.98 9.29
CA LYS A 86 -7.31 -0.96 8.61
C LYS A 86 -6.87 0.45 8.97
N ARG A 87 -6.65 0.73 10.26
CA ARG A 87 -6.13 2.03 10.72
C ARG A 87 -4.78 2.34 10.08
N ARG A 88 -3.81 1.42 10.17
CA ARG A 88 -2.46 1.60 9.61
C ARG A 88 -2.51 1.80 8.10
N HIS A 89 -3.40 1.10 7.40
CA HIS A 89 -3.64 1.31 5.98
C HIS A 89 -4.16 2.72 5.68
N ALA A 90 -5.15 3.19 6.43
CA ALA A 90 -5.69 4.54 6.28
C ALA A 90 -4.60 5.59 6.54
N ILE A 91 -3.84 5.47 7.63
CA ILE A 91 -2.74 6.39 7.96
C ILE A 91 -1.70 6.44 6.83
N LYS A 92 -1.22 5.28 6.36
CA LYS A 92 -0.26 5.21 5.24
C LYS A 92 -0.80 5.89 3.98
N SER A 93 -2.03 5.59 3.59
CA SER A 93 -2.64 6.15 2.38
C SER A 93 -2.77 7.68 2.47
N LEU A 94 -3.23 8.19 3.61
CA LEU A 94 -3.39 9.63 3.84
C LEU A 94 -2.04 10.35 3.90
N TRP A 95 -1.06 9.76 4.58
CA TRP A 95 0.28 10.30 4.67
C TRP A 95 0.97 10.36 3.30
N CYS A 96 0.88 9.28 2.51
CA CYS A 96 1.42 9.25 1.14
C CYS A 96 0.79 10.36 0.30
N LYS A 97 -0.54 10.52 0.35
CA LYS A 97 -1.25 11.60 -0.34
C LYS A 97 -0.76 12.99 0.06
N LYS A 98 -0.66 13.25 1.37
CA LYS A 98 -0.21 14.55 1.91
C LYS A 98 1.21 14.91 1.47
N ASN A 99 2.07 13.91 1.29
CA ASN A 99 3.48 14.09 0.94
C ASN A 99 3.78 13.92 -0.57
N ASN A 100 2.74 13.86 -1.41
CA ASN A 100 2.88 13.61 -2.85
C ASN A 100 3.69 12.34 -3.16
N ILE A 101 3.51 11.30 -2.34
CA ILE A 101 4.05 9.97 -2.54
C ILE A 101 2.93 9.07 -3.07
N SER A 102 3.16 8.39 -4.18
CA SER A 102 2.23 7.37 -4.68
C SER A 102 2.29 6.14 -3.79
N LEU A 103 1.16 5.49 -3.53
CA LEU A 103 1.11 4.24 -2.77
C LEU A 103 0.53 3.13 -3.64
N LEU A 104 1.38 2.21 -4.09
CA LEU A 104 0.97 1.00 -4.82
C LEU A 104 0.76 -0.14 -3.82
N ARG A 105 -0.45 -0.71 -3.81
CA ARG A 105 -0.76 -1.90 -3.00
C ARG A 105 -0.88 -3.11 -3.91
N ILE A 106 -0.02 -4.08 -3.70
CA ILE A 106 0.00 -5.33 -4.44
C ILE A 106 -0.63 -6.40 -3.55
N THR A 107 -1.68 -7.06 -4.01
CA THR A 107 -2.35 -8.12 -3.25
C THR A 107 -1.84 -9.49 -3.69
N SER A 108 -2.14 -10.52 -2.90
CA SER A 108 -1.86 -11.92 -3.28
C SER A 108 -2.66 -12.42 -4.51
N GLU A 109 -3.55 -11.60 -5.07
CA GLU A 109 -4.28 -11.92 -6.31
C GLU A 109 -3.40 -11.72 -7.55
N VAL A 110 -2.33 -10.92 -7.45
CA VAL A 110 -1.34 -10.79 -8.53
C VAL A 110 -0.45 -12.02 -8.52
N ALA A 111 -0.58 -12.85 -9.56
CA ALA A 111 0.27 -14.02 -9.73
C ALA A 111 1.74 -13.58 -9.86
N ALA A 112 2.66 -14.38 -9.31
CA ALA A 112 4.08 -14.05 -9.33
C ALA A 112 4.62 -13.84 -10.76
N GLU A 113 4.14 -14.63 -11.73
CA GLU A 113 4.51 -14.50 -13.14
C GLU A 113 4.04 -13.18 -13.80
N ASP A 114 3.02 -12.53 -13.25
CA ASP A 114 2.47 -11.27 -13.75
C ASP A 114 3.03 -10.04 -13.01
N MET A 115 3.85 -10.25 -11.96
CA MET A 115 4.32 -9.19 -11.06
C MET A 115 5.12 -8.11 -11.78
N VAL A 116 5.98 -8.51 -12.73
CA VAL A 116 6.79 -7.59 -13.54
C VAL A 116 5.90 -6.65 -14.34
N ASP A 117 4.93 -7.20 -15.08
CA ASP A 117 4.05 -6.41 -15.93
C ASP A 117 3.09 -5.56 -15.10
N HIS A 118 2.65 -6.06 -13.95
CA HIS A 118 1.83 -5.31 -13.00
C HIS A 118 2.55 -4.07 -12.48
N ILE A 119 3.78 -4.22 -11.98
CA ILE A 119 4.58 -3.10 -11.46
C ILE A 119 4.91 -2.13 -12.60
N ASP A 120 5.38 -2.62 -13.75
CA ASP A 120 5.72 -1.79 -14.90
C ASP A 120 4.56 -0.92 -15.38
N TYR A 121 3.35 -1.51 -15.49
CA TYR A 121 2.15 -0.76 -15.82
C TYR A 121 1.88 0.39 -14.83
N TRP A 122 1.96 0.11 -13.52
CA TRP A 122 1.70 1.14 -12.52
C TRP A 122 2.79 2.20 -12.47
N LEU A 123 4.05 1.83 -12.67
CA LEU A 123 5.14 2.80 -12.77
C LEU A 123 4.91 3.73 -13.95
N GLU A 124 4.58 3.21 -15.15
CA GLU A 124 4.21 4.03 -16.31
C GLU A 124 3.06 4.98 -16.00
N VAL A 125 1.98 4.45 -15.41
CA VAL A 125 0.81 5.22 -14.97
C VAL A 125 1.22 6.35 -14.03
N TYR A 126 2.11 6.12 -13.06
CA TYR A 126 2.54 7.15 -12.11
C TYR A 126 3.52 8.16 -12.73
N THR A 127 4.41 7.75 -13.63
CA THR A 127 5.27 8.68 -14.38
C THR A 127 4.47 9.59 -15.30
N ASP A 128 3.44 9.07 -15.98
CA ASP A 128 2.58 9.87 -16.86
C ASP A 128 1.58 10.74 -16.06
N ARG A 129 1.30 10.36 -14.80
CA ARG A 129 0.36 11.03 -13.90
C ARG A 129 1.02 11.61 -12.65
N LEU A 130 1.99 12.49 -12.82
CA LEU A 130 2.31 13.54 -11.83
C LEU A 130 1.11 14.51 -11.55
N LYS A 131 -0.15 14.09 -11.79
CA LYS A 131 -1.41 14.82 -11.60
C LYS A 131 -2.65 13.91 -11.47
N VAL A 132 -2.74 12.96 -10.53
CA VAL A 132 -4.07 12.39 -10.20
C VAL A 132 -4.35 12.31 -8.71
N ASP A 133 -5.40 13.03 -8.35
CA ASP A 133 -6.12 12.99 -7.08
C ASP A 133 -6.49 11.56 -6.65
N VAL A 134 -6.03 11.17 -5.46
CA VAL A 134 -6.51 9.98 -4.77
C VAL A 134 -7.98 10.19 -4.38
N LYS A 135 -8.88 9.36 -4.95
CA LYS A 135 -10.27 9.24 -4.51
C LYS A 135 -10.33 8.44 -3.21
N TYR A 136 -11.07 8.94 -2.23
CA TYR A 136 -11.30 8.22 -0.97
C TYR A 136 -12.48 7.25 -1.15
N ALA A 137 -12.74 6.39 -0.16
CA ALA A 137 -14.05 5.72 -0.11
C ALA A 137 -15.14 6.80 -0.15
N SER A 138 -16.16 6.66 -1.00
CA SER A 138 -17.17 7.71 -1.22
C SER A 138 -17.87 8.16 0.06
N GLU A 139 -17.91 7.27 1.06
CA GLU A 139 -18.52 7.47 2.37
C GLU A 139 -17.68 8.39 3.27
N ASP A 140 -16.35 8.38 3.11
CA ASP A 140 -15.40 9.17 3.90
C ASP A 140 -15.01 10.49 3.21
N GLU A 141 -15.23 10.64 1.90
CA GLU A 141 -14.83 11.82 1.12
C GLU A 141 -15.45 13.12 1.65
N ASP A 142 -16.76 13.10 1.87
CA ASP A 142 -17.49 14.30 2.28
C ASP A 142 -17.13 14.71 3.71
N TYR A 143 -16.90 13.73 4.57
CA TYR A 143 -16.43 13.98 5.93
C TYR A 143 -15.01 14.53 5.95
N ILE A 144 -14.07 13.93 5.20
CA ILE A 144 -12.68 14.41 5.11
C ILE A 144 -12.62 15.83 4.53
N LYS A 145 -13.47 16.18 3.56
CA LYS A 145 -13.58 17.56 3.04
C LYS A 145 -14.05 18.55 4.10
N GLN A 146 -14.92 18.11 5.02
CA GLN A 146 -15.48 18.94 6.08
C GLN A 146 -14.50 19.19 7.23
N VAL A 147 -13.84 18.13 7.72
CA VAL A 147 -12.97 18.21 8.92
C VAL A 147 -11.49 18.41 8.58
N GLY A 148 -11.10 18.14 7.34
CA GLY A 148 -9.70 18.12 6.92
C GLY A 148 -9.00 16.82 7.30
N VAL A 149 -7.97 16.46 6.51
CA VAL A 149 -7.24 15.19 6.67
C VAL A 149 -6.62 15.03 8.06
N ASP A 150 -6.08 16.12 8.62
CA ASP A 150 -5.39 16.08 9.92
C ASP A 150 -6.37 15.78 11.07
N GLN A 151 -7.58 16.34 11.05
CA GLN A 151 -8.59 16.05 12.07
C GLN A 151 -9.17 14.63 11.93
N TYR A 152 -9.43 14.18 10.69
CA TYR A 152 -9.88 12.80 10.44
C TYR A 152 -8.88 11.76 10.94
N LEU A 153 -7.57 11.99 10.71
CA LEU A 153 -6.50 11.15 11.24
C LEU A 153 -6.51 11.09 12.77
N GLU A 154 -6.78 12.22 13.42
CA GLU A 154 -6.74 12.32 14.88
C GLU A 154 -7.94 11.64 15.51
N GLU A 155 -9.11 11.73 14.89
CA GLU A 155 -10.31 10.99 15.28
C GLU A 155 -10.13 9.47 15.10
N LEU A 156 -9.50 9.03 14.01
CA LEU A 156 -9.13 7.61 13.81
C LEU A 156 -8.16 7.11 14.90
N LYS A 157 -7.24 7.96 15.37
CA LYS A 157 -6.33 7.63 16.47
C LYS A 157 -7.06 7.56 17.81
N GLN A 158 -8.02 8.45 18.06
CA GLN A 158 -8.78 8.54 19.32
C GLN A 158 -9.87 7.47 19.45
N GLY A 159 -10.51 7.05 18.35
CA GLY A 159 -11.61 6.08 18.34
C GLY A 159 -11.27 4.64 18.75
N ILE A 160 -10.02 4.35 19.13
CA ILE A 160 -9.56 3.03 19.60
C ILE A 160 -9.03 3.11 21.04
N SER A 161 -9.01 4.28 21.68
CA SER A 161 -8.72 4.38 23.11
C SER A 161 -9.98 4.05 23.92
N ASN A 162 -10.34 2.76 23.96
CA ASN A 162 -11.05 2.05 25.04
C ASN A 162 -11.16 0.55 24.70
#